data_AF-A0A4Z0VB70-F1
#
_entry.id   AF-A0A4Z0VB70-F1
#
_cell.length_a   1.000
_cell.length_b   1.000
_cell.length_c   1.000
_cell.angle_alpha   90.00
_cell.angle_beta   90.00
_cell.angle_gamma   90.00
#
_symmetry.space_group_name_H-M   'P 1'
#
loop_
_entity.id
_entity.type
_entity.pdbx_description
1 polymer ?
#
loop_
_entity_poly.entity_id
_entity_poly.type
_entity_poly.pdbx_seq_one_letter_code
_entity_poly.pdbx_strand_id
1 'polypeptide(L)'
;MVKGKVFFREIKVIPDYILAAYSGRASGENAYSADRIHVYNHDGSYVKTLIIGKDITDMAYDNTSNRLFCIFNDENIQFGYIELDGIL
;
A
#
# COMPACT_ATOMS: atom_id res chain seq x y z
N MET A 1 -22.07 4.88 -18.07
CA MET A 1 -21.52 4.11 -16.94
C MET A 1 -20.49 5.00 -16.26
N VAL A 2 -20.76 5.48 -15.04
CA VAL A 2 -19.75 6.27 -14.30
C VAL A 2 -18.67 5.29 -13.85
N LYS A 3 -17.50 5.37 -14.48
CA LYS A 3 -16.29 4.66 -14.10
C LYS A 3 -15.85 5.17 -12.72
N GLY A 4 -16.25 4.48 -11.65
CA GLY A 4 -15.89 4.83 -10.28
C GLY A 4 -14.38 4.69 -10.08
N LYS A 5 -13.70 5.74 -9.63
CA LYS A 5 -12.25 5.68 -9.39
C LYS A 5 -11.97 4.89 -8.11
N VAL A 6 -11.26 3.76 -8.22
CA VAL A 6 -10.79 2.98 -7.06
C VAL A 6 -9.37 3.42 -6.76
N PHE A 7 -9.25 4.29 -5.76
CA PHE A 7 -7.97 4.90 -5.41
C PHE A 7 -7.19 4.10 -4.37
N PHE A 8 -7.89 3.56 -3.37
CA PHE A 8 -7.30 2.78 -2.29
C PHE A 8 -7.70 1.31 -2.43
N ARG A 9 -6.77 0.42 -2.13
CA ARG A 9 -6.94 -1.03 -2.29
C ARG A 9 -6.86 -1.74 -0.95
N GLU A 10 -5.69 -1.67 -0.35
CA GLU A 10 -5.37 -2.30 0.92
C GLU A 10 -5.12 -1.26 1.97
N ILE A 11 -5.72 -1.43 3.14
CA ILE A 11 -5.54 -0.55 4.29
C ILE A 11 -5.09 -1.41 5.46
N LYS A 12 -4.00 -1.00 6.10
CA LYS A 12 -3.50 -1.60 7.34
C LYS A 12 -3.38 -0.53 8.39
N VAL A 13 -4.11 -0.72 9.50
CA VAL A 13 -3.95 0.09 10.70
C VAL A 13 -2.86 -0.57 11.52
N ILE A 14 -1.70 0.08 11.61
CA ILE A 14 -0.54 -0.36 12.38
C ILE A 14 -0.47 0.49 13.66
N PRO A 15 0.41 0.20 14.64
CA PRO A 15 0.40 0.88 15.94
C PRO A 15 0.38 2.41 15.86
N ASP A 16 1.18 3.00 14.98
CA ASP A 16 1.34 4.47 14.91
C ASP A 16 0.64 5.13 13.72
N TYR A 17 0.32 4.35 12.67
CA TYR A 17 -0.13 4.89 11.40
C TYR A 17 -1.20 4.04 10.71
N ILE A 18 -1.87 4.64 9.73
CA ILE A 18 -2.67 3.94 8.73
C ILE A 18 -1.87 3.91 7.43
N LEU A 19 -1.62 2.71 6.91
CA LEU A 19 -0.96 2.47 5.64
C LEU A 19 -2.01 2.11 4.59
N ALA A 20 -2.13 2.91 3.53
CA ALA A 20 -3.11 2.69 2.48
C ALA A 20 -2.43 2.56 1.11
N ALA A 21 -2.48 1.37 0.52
CA ALA A 21 -2.04 1.14 -0.85
C ALA A 21 -2.91 1.97 -1.81
N TYR A 22 -2.28 2.87 -2.56
CA TYR A 22 -2.96 3.87 -3.38
C TYR A 22 -2.51 3.75 -4.83
N SER A 23 -3.42 3.59 -5.78
CA SER A 23 -3.08 3.49 -7.21
C SER A 23 -3.08 4.85 -7.89
N GLY A 24 -4.01 5.74 -7.52
CA GLY A 24 -4.26 6.98 -8.28
C GLY A 24 -4.84 6.76 -9.68
N ARG A 25 -5.04 5.51 -10.11
CA ARG A 25 -5.39 5.11 -11.49
C ARG A 25 -6.91 5.14 -11.69
N ALA A 26 -7.34 5.41 -12.93
CA ALA A 26 -8.76 5.37 -13.29
C ALA A 26 -9.26 3.91 -13.41
N SER A 27 -10.55 3.67 -13.18
CA SER A 27 -11.08 2.30 -13.31
C SER A 27 -10.93 1.77 -14.75
N GLY A 28 -10.32 0.60 -14.87
CA GLY A 28 -10.04 -0.08 -16.15
C GLY A 28 -8.56 -0.07 -16.55
N GLU A 29 -7.72 0.78 -15.93
CA GLU A 29 -6.26 0.71 -16.05
C GLU A 29 -5.72 -0.11 -14.89
N ASN A 30 -5.45 -1.41 -15.10
CA ASN A 30 -4.95 -2.38 -14.13
C ASN A 30 -5.28 -2.03 -12.66
N ALA A 31 -6.57 -1.82 -12.37
CA ALA A 31 -7.03 -1.16 -11.15
C ALA A 31 -6.93 -2.06 -9.90
N TYR A 32 -6.24 -3.19 -10.04
CA TYR A 32 -6.09 -4.25 -9.05
C TYR A 32 -4.77 -4.18 -8.27
N SER A 33 -3.89 -3.23 -8.63
CA SER A 33 -2.61 -3.01 -7.96
C SER A 33 -2.36 -1.54 -7.66
N ALA A 34 -1.43 -1.28 -6.73
CA ALA A 34 -0.97 0.04 -6.33
C ALA A 34 0.57 0.07 -6.26
N ASP A 35 1.18 1.16 -6.72
CA ASP A 35 2.64 1.32 -6.75
C ASP A 35 3.20 2.16 -5.59
N ARG A 36 2.32 2.64 -4.71
CA ARG A 36 2.65 3.48 -3.57
C ARG A 36 1.74 3.23 -2.38
N ILE A 37 2.24 3.60 -1.21
CA ILE A 37 1.52 3.54 0.05
C ILE A 37 1.41 4.95 0.60
N HIS A 38 0.19 5.42 0.85
CA HIS A 38 -0.04 6.63 1.62
C HIS A 38 0.00 6.30 3.11
N VAL A 39 0.70 7.13 3.87
CA VAL A 39 0.83 7.03 5.31
C VAL A 39 0.00 8.15 5.93
N TYR A 40 -0.87 7.78 6.85
CA TYR A 40 -1.69 8.72 7.61
C TYR A 40 -1.50 8.50 9.11
N ASN A 41 -1.69 9.55 9.89
CA ASN A 41 -1.94 9.39 11.32
C ASN A 41 -3.33 8.75 11.54
N HIS A 42 -3.60 8.27 12.75
CA HIS A 42 -4.90 7.67 13.11
C HIS A 42 -6.09 8.63 13.04
N ASP A 43 -5.85 9.94 13.06
CA ASP A 43 -6.89 10.96 12.83
C ASP A 43 -7.20 11.17 11.33
N GLY A 44 -6.51 10.46 10.44
CA GLY A 44 -6.65 10.55 8.98
C GLY A 44 -5.83 11.67 8.33
N SER A 45 -5.03 12.43 9.09
CA SER A 45 -4.13 13.42 8.51
C SER A 45 -2.99 12.76 7.74
N TYR A 46 -2.70 13.29 6.54
CA TYR A 46 -1.64 12.78 5.68
C TYR A 46 -0.25 13.06 6.27
N VAL A 47 0.61 12.04 6.27
CA VAL A 47 2.01 12.15 6.70
C VAL A 47 2.93 12.21 5.49
N LYS A 48 2.90 11.16 4.65
CA LYS A 48 3.76 11.04 3.47
C LYS A 48 3.29 9.93 2.52
N THR A 49 3.99 9.81 1.40
CA THR A 49 3.83 8.74 0.42
C THR A 49 5.11 7.93 0.31
N LEU A 50 5.02 6.62 0.48
CA LEU A 50 6.09 5.67 0.17
C LEU A 50 5.95 5.21 -1.29
N ILE A 51 6.96 5.46 -2.11
CA ILE A 51 7.01 4.98 -3.49
C ILE A 51 7.68 3.62 -3.49
N ILE A 52 6.92 2.58 -3.84
CA ILE A 52 7.40 1.20 -3.80
C ILE A 52 7.97 0.80 -5.17
N GLY A 53 7.45 1.40 -6.25
CA GLY A 53 7.93 1.15 -7.62
C GLY A 53 7.58 -0.24 -8.15
N LYS A 54 6.75 -1.00 -7.41
CA LYS A 54 6.20 -2.30 -7.79
C LYS A 54 4.71 -2.32 -7.47
N ASP A 55 3.96 -2.99 -8.33
CA ASP A 55 2.52 -3.10 -8.23
C ASP A 55 2.15 -4.08 -7.10
N ILE A 56 1.78 -3.55 -5.93
CA ILE A 56 1.28 -4.28 -4.77
C ILE A 56 -0.17 -4.66 -5.00
N THR A 57 -0.52 -5.93 -4.75
CA THR A 57 -1.89 -6.44 -4.81
C THR A 57 -2.48 -6.73 -3.44
N ASP A 58 -1.65 -7.11 -2.46
CA ASP A 58 -2.07 -7.34 -1.09
C ASP A 58 -0.96 -6.95 -0.09
N MET A 59 -1.32 -6.67 1.15
CA MET A 59 -0.41 -6.34 2.24
C MET A 59 -0.79 -7.09 3.52
N ALA A 60 0.17 -7.33 4.41
CA ALA A 60 -0.06 -7.80 5.77
C ALA A 60 1.00 -7.23 6.71
N TYR A 61 0.58 -6.64 7.83
CA TYR A 61 1.50 -6.11 8.83
C TYR A 61 1.80 -7.16 9.90
N ASP A 62 3.07 -7.35 10.22
CA ASP A 62 3.53 -8.14 11.36
C ASP A 62 4.05 -7.22 12.46
N ASN A 63 3.37 -7.25 13.61
CA ASN A 63 3.72 -6.45 14.78
C ASN A 63 4.98 -6.93 15.49
N THR A 64 5.43 -8.16 15.25
CA THR A 64 6.59 -8.74 15.95
C THR A 64 7.89 -8.25 15.33
N SER A 65 7.94 -8.18 13.99
CA SER A 65 9.12 -7.74 13.25
C SER A 65 9.02 -6.32 12.68
N ASN A 66 7.90 -5.62 12.90
CA ASN A 66 7.60 -4.33 12.31
C ASN A 66 7.72 -4.29 10.77
N ARG A 67 7.29 -5.38 10.12
CA ARG A 67 7.37 -5.55 8.66
C ARG A 67 6.01 -5.49 8.01
N LEU A 68 5.99 -4.95 6.81
CA LEU A 68 4.84 -5.02 5.92
C LEU A 68 5.12 -6.04 4.82
N PHE A 69 4.56 -7.24 4.96
CA PHE A 69 4.55 -8.25 3.92
C PHE A 69 3.66 -7.79 2.76
N CYS A 70 4.12 -8.02 1.53
CA CYS A 70 3.46 -7.58 0.32
C CYS A 70 3.39 -8.72 -0.70
N ILE A 71 2.24 -8.84 -1.36
CA ILE A 71 2.11 -9.60 -2.62
C ILE A 71 2.24 -8.60 -3.77
N PHE A 72 3.01 -8.96 -4.79
CA PHE A 72 3.29 -8.11 -5.94
C PHE A 72 2.81 -8.78 -7.22
N ASN A 73 2.28 -7.97 -8.14
CA ASN A 73 1.97 -8.38 -9.51
C ASN A 73 3.16 -8.08 -10.44
N ASP A 74 4.28 -8.79 -10.23
CA ASP A 74 5.54 -8.63 -10.96
C ASP A 74 6.10 -10.02 -11.32
N GLU A 75 6.51 -10.22 -12.57
CA GLU A 75 6.92 -11.52 -13.10
C GLU A 75 8.10 -12.17 -12.35
N ASN A 76 8.97 -11.35 -11.73
CA ASN A 76 10.18 -11.82 -11.07
C ASN A 76 10.05 -11.87 -9.55
N ILE A 77 9.22 -10.98 -8.97
CA ILE A 77 9.05 -10.87 -7.52
C ILE A 77 7.56 -10.88 -7.21
N GLN A 78 7.08 -12.00 -6.67
CA GLN A 78 5.66 -12.18 -6.34
C GLN A 78 5.37 -11.97 -4.84
N PHE A 79 6.39 -12.08 -3.99
CA PHE A 79 6.28 -11.94 -2.53
C PHE A 79 7.53 -11.27 -1.95
N GLY A 80 7.33 -10.40 -0.97
CA GLY A 80 8.42 -9.76 -0.24
C GLY A 80 7.90 -9.02 0.98
N TYR A 81 8.78 -8.24 1.62
CA TYR A 81 8.42 -7.38 2.74
C TYR A 81 9.14 -6.03 2.65
N ILE A 82 8.55 -5.05 3.30
CA ILE A 82 9.13 -3.73 3.55
C ILE A 82 9.46 -3.67 5.05
N GLU A 83 10.72 -3.39 5.37
CA GLU A 83 11.16 -3.08 6.73
C GLU A 83 10.70 -1.65 7.06
N LEU A 84 9.87 -1.48 8.09
CA LEU A 84 9.30 -0.16 8.40
C LEU A 84 10.21 0.66 9.30
N ASP A 85 11.12 0.02 10.02
CA ASP A 85 12.11 0.69 10.88
C ASP A 85 12.99 1.64 10.05
N GLY A 86 13.05 2.91 10.49
CA GLY A 86 13.80 3.96 9.78
C GLY A 86 13.11 4.49 8.51
N ILE A 87 12.00 3.87 8.10
CA ILE A 87 11.10 4.43 7.09
C ILE A 87 9.95 5.18 7.76
N LEU A 88 9.35 4.67 8.82
CA LEU A 88 8.18 5.26 9.51
C LEU A 88 8.50 5.77 10.91
#